data_AF-A0A1Q3GQB4-F1
#
_entry.id   AF-A0A1Q3GQB4-F1
#
_cell.length_a   1.000
_cell.length_b   1.000
_cell.length_c   1.000
_cell.angle_alpha   90.00
_cell.angle_beta   90.00
_cell.angle_gamma   90.00
#
_symmetry.space_group_name_H-M   'P 1'
#
loop_
_entity.id
_entity.type
_entity.pdbx_description
1 polymer ?
#
loop_
_entity_poly.entity_id
_entity_poly.type
_entity_poly.pdbx_seq_one_letter_code
_entity_poly.pdbx_strand_id
1 'polypeptide(L)'
;MTSFINQNYIITMKSLLKSMIFVCGLALFAACGSATKSENTDSGTTDTASTTATTADSGTENKNSTTEDNTSSSSTAPKDLLVAQKWVYDVEAVMKANFSEEQLSKLGEEAVKNMKASGGRMFMHFKADGTYTAVDNAGKDIKGTWTLSEDNKSIITKEEGDDKEGAVTIKELSAEKLIISRKDGEKEMTMIMVPEGSTPTKKESTPEKSNETGEK
;
A
#
# COMPACT_ATOMS: atom_id res chain seq x y z
N MET A 1 -2.61 -8.08 -42.32
CA MET A 1 -3.95 -7.81 -41.72
C MET A 1 -4.56 -9.14 -41.31
N THR A 2 -3.97 -9.79 -40.30
CA THR A 2 -4.46 -11.08 -39.80
C THR A 2 -3.82 -11.36 -38.45
N SER A 3 -4.65 -11.82 -37.51
CA SER A 3 -4.31 -12.39 -36.20
C SER A 3 -4.27 -11.45 -34.99
N PHE A 4 -5.46 -10.99 -34.58
CA PHE A 4 -5.77 -10.66 -33.18
C PHE A 4 -6.98 -11.47 -32.76
N ILE A 5 -6.78 -12.76 -32.46
CA ILE A 5 -7.77 -13.59 -31.76
C ILE A 5 -7.01 -14.41 -30.72
N ASN A 6 -7.57 -14.49 -29.50
CA ASN A 6 -7.18 -15.32 -28.35
C ASN A 6 -6.17 -14.79 -27.32
N GLN A 7 -6.61 -13.84 -26.49
CA GLN A 7 -6.24 -13.84 -25.06
C GLN A 7 -7.42 -13.74 -24.07
N ASN A 8 -8.65 -13.43 -24.52
CA ASN A 8 -9.79 -13.25 -23.62
C ASN A 8 -10.54 -14.53 -23.20
N TYR A 9 -10.15 -15.72 -23.69
CA TYR A 9 -10.90 -16.96 -23.40
C TYR A 9 -10.37 -17.77 -22.20
N ILE A 10 -9.19 -17.46 -21.67
CA ILE A 10 -8.55 -18.30 -20.63
C ILE A 10 -9.00 -17.91 -19.21
N ILE A 11 -9.49 -16.69 -19.00
CA ILE A 11 -9.83 -16.21 -17.63
C ILE A 11 -11.20 -16.72 -17.16
N THR A 12 -12.13 -17.05 -18.08
CA THR A 12 -13.50 -17.40 -17.69
C THR A 12 -13.69 -18.87 -17.28
N MET A 13 -12.78 -19.80 -17.62
CA MET A 13 -12.98 -21.23 -17.31
C MET A 13 -12.63 -21.65 -15.87
N LYS A 14 -11.95 -20.81 -15.08
CA LYS A 14 -11.61 -21.17 -13.69
C LYS A 14 -12.75 -20.89 -12.69
N SER A 15 -13.80 -20.17 -13.10
CA SER A 15 -14.94 -19.83 -12.24
C SER A 15 -16.09 -20.85 -12.31
N LEU A 16 -16.21 -21.62 -13.40
CA LEU A 16 -17.36 -22.50 -13.62
C LEU A 16 -17.23 -23.91 -13.03
N LEU A 17 -16.07 -24.32 -12.51
CA LEU A 17 -15.86 -25.69 -12.00
C LEU A 17 -16.18 -25.87 -10.50
N LYS A 18 -16.54 -24.80 -9.78
CA LYS A 18 -16.79 -24.87 -8.32
C LYS A 18 -18.27 -24.90 -7.92
N SER A 19 -19.19 -24.88 -8.89
CA SER A 19 -20.64 -24.83 -8.63
C SER A 19 -21.36 -26.05 -9.20
N MET A 20 -20.85 -27.26 -8.91
CA MET A 20 -21.56 -28.51 -9.18
C MET A 20 -21.30 -29.55 -8.08
N ILE A 21 -21.76 -29.26 -6.86
CA ILE A 21 -22.11 -30.29 -5.88
C ILE A 21 -23.51 -29.93 -5.36
N PHE A 22 -24.51 -30.44 -6.08
CA PHE A 22 -25.92 -30.42 -5.72
C PHE A 22 -26.26 -31.77 -5.08
N VAL A 23 -26.70 -31.70 -3.82
CA VAL A 23 -27.77 -32.51 -3.19
C VAL A 23 -27.67 -34.03 -3.26
N CYS A 24 -27.50 -34.66 -2.09
CA CYS A 24 -28.17 -35.90 -1.70
C CYS A 24 -28.11 -36.08 -0.18
N GLY A 25 -29.26 -36.21 0.48
CA GLY A 25 -29.33 -36.79 1.83
C GLY A 25 -30.17 -36.06 2.87
N LEU A 26 -31.48 -35.94 2.62
CA LEU A 26 -32.48 -35.76 3.68
C LEU A 26 -32.55 -37.06 4.50
N ALA A 27 -32.14 -37.02 5.77
CA ALA A 27 -32.50 -38.02 6.77
C ALA A 27 -33.10 -37.30 7.98
N LEU A 28 -34.41 -37.50 8.12
CA LEU A 28 -35.21 -37.06 9.26
C LEU A 28 -34.81 -37.86 10.50
N PHE A 29 -34.36 -37.19 11.56
CA PHE A 29 -34.54 -37.67 12.92
C PHE A 29 -35.29 -36.62 13.73
N ALA A 30 -36.58 -36.88 13.90
CA ALA A 30 -37.36 -36.33 14.99
C ALA A 30 -36.86 -36.99 16.28
N ALA A 31 -36.43 -36.18 17.25
CA ALA A 31 -36.33 -36.62 18.64
C ALA A 31 -36.75 -35.47 19.56
N CYS A 32 -37.66 -35.85 20.45
CA CYS A 32 -38.48 -35.06 21.33
C CYS A 32 -37.80 -34.87 22.70
N GLY A 33 -38.15 -33.78 23.39
CA GLY A 33 -37.96 -33.59 24.83
C GLY A 33 -36.62 -32.93 25.19
N SER A 34 -36.52 -32.00 26.13
CA SER A 34 -37.43 -31.68 27.23
C SER A 34 -37.21 -30.24 27.67
N ALA A 35 -38.29 -29.63 28.16
CA ALA A 35 -38.32 -28.36 28.84
C ALA A 35 -37.41 -28.31 30.08
N THR A 36 -36.88 -27.12 30.40
CA THR A 36 -37.13 -26.48 31.70
C THR A 36 -36.95 -24.97 31.62
N LYS A 37 -37.93 -24.32 32.22
CA LYS A 37 -38.04 -22.91 32.59
C LYS A 37 -37.01 -22.54 33.67
N SER A 38 -36.41 -21.36 33.59
CA SER A 38 -36.19 -20.52 34.78
C SER A 38 -36.19 -19.05 34.40
N GLU A 39 -37.05 -18.36 35.12
CA GLU A 39 -37.32 -16.93 35.16
C GLU A 39 -36.42 -16.29 36.24
N ASN A 40 -36.47 -14.94 36.35
CA ASN A 40 -36.10 -14.10 37.50
C ASN A 40 -34.60 -13.77 37.71
N THR A 41 -34.16 -12.54 38.07
CA THR A 41 -34.81 -11.30 38.53
C THR A 41 -33.86 -10.10 38.34
N ASP A 42 -34.48 -8.96 38.06
CA ASP A 42 -34.26 -7.56 38.50
C ASP A 42 -33.16 -7.19 39.54
N SER A 43 -32.93 -5.86 39.64
CA SER A 43 -32.13 -5.07 40.61
C SER A 43 -30.75 -4.65 40.11
N GLY A 44 -30.36 -3.38 40.02
CA GLY A 44 -30.88 -2.15 40.62
C GLY A 44 -29.71 -1.31 41.14
N THR A 45 -29.81 0.02 41.00
CA THR A 45 -29.19 1.07 41.85
C THR A 45 -27.69 1.35 41.62
N THR A 46 -27.32 2.43 40.92
CA THR A 46 -27.00 3.81 41.38
C THR A 46 -25.82 3.99 42.35
N ASP A 47 -25.07 5.05 42.01
CA ASP A 47 -24.20 5.89 42.82
C ASP A 47 -22.85 5.33 43.30
N THR A 48 -21.77 6.05 42.98
CA THR A 48 -21.22 7.04 43.92
C THR A 48 -19.84 7.53 43.41
N ALA A 49 -19.73 8.86 43.35
CA ALA A 49 -18.51 9.60 43.09
C ALA A 49 -17.46 9.45 44.22
N SER A 50 -16.17 9.56 43.90
CA SER A 50 -15.18 10.22 44.78
C SER A 50 -13.87 10.47 44.01
N THR A 51 -13.48 11.72 43.76
CA THR A 51 -12.60 12.58 44.60
C THR A 51 -11.12 12.16 44.49
N THR A 52 -10.33 12.82 43.66
CA THR A 52 -9.40 13.95 43.97
C THR A 52 -8.09 13.52 44.63
N ALA A 53 -6.96 13.94 44.05
CA ALA A 53 -5.86 14.70 44.69
C ALA A 53 -4.45 14.28 44.22
N THR A 54 -3.72 15.28 43.67
CA THR A 54 -2.34 15.69 44.05
C THR A 54 -1.20 14.70 43.73
N THR A 55 -0.10 15.07 43.06
CA THR A 55 1.07 15.82 43.61
C THR A 55 2.03 16.09 42.43
N ALA A 56 2.34 17.34 42.07
CA ALA A 56 3.62 18.03 42.29
C ALA A 56 4.89 17.14 42.27
N ASP A 57 5.84 17.45 41.37
CA ASP A 57 7.08 18.19 41.70
C ASP A 57 8.28 17.85 40.77
N SER A 58 9.00 18.93 40.45
CA SER A 58 10.43 19.12 40.13
C SER A 58 11.22 18.17 39.22
N GLY A 59 11.93 18.81 38.29
CA GLY A 59 13.10 18.26 37.63
C GLY A 59 13.72 19.19 36.59
N THR A 60 14.26 20.33 37.02
CA THR A 60 15.13 21.21 36.21
C THR A 60 16.55 20.65 36.21
N GLU A 61 17.11 20.28 35.05
CA GLU A 61 18.57 20.20 34.85
C GLU A 61 19.00 20.63 33.43
N ASN A 62 19.54 21.84 33.42
CA ASN A 62 20.67 22.41 32.67
C ASN A 62 21.32 21.63 31.50
N LYS A 63 21.20 22.23 30.30
CA LYS A 63 22.28 22.63 29.36
C LYS A 63 23.45 21.68 29.10
N ASN A 64 23.46 21.05 27.92
CA ASN A 64 24.64 21.12 27.05
C ASN A 64 24.22 21.27 25.58
N SER A 65 24.85 22.24 24.92
CA SER A 65 24.62 22.71 23.57
C SER A 65 25.70 22.14 22.68
N THR A 66 25.33 21.28 21.74
CA THR A 66 26.14 21.01 20.56
C THR A 66 25.24 21.12 19.35
N THR A 67 25.42 22.24 18.64
CA THR A 67 24.86 22.54 17.34
C THR A 67 25.45 21.58 16.32
N GLU A 68 24.66 20.64 15.84
CA GLU A 68 24.82 20.08 14.50
C GLU A 68 23.54 20.42 13.73
N ASP A 69 23.74 20.91 12.51
CA ASP A 69 22.73 21.42 11.59
C ASP A 69 21.59 20.43 11.36
N ASN A 70 20.60 20.48 12.22
CA ASN A 70 19.32 19.86 11.99
C ASN A 70 18.54 20.79 11.05
N THR A 71 18.77 20.61 9.75
CA THR A 71 17.86 21.13 8.72
C THR A 71 16.48 20.61 9.09
N SER A 72 15.71 21.49 9.73
CA SER A 72 14.35 21.27 10.16
C SER A 72 13.50 21.04 8.91
N SER A 73 13.47 19.79 8.44
CA SER A 73 12.39 19.29 7.63
C SER A 73 11.15 19.37 8.54
N SER A 74 10.25 20.28 8.22
CA SER A 74 8.94 20.29 8.86
C SER A 74 8.36 18.89 8.71
N SER A 75 8.25 18.17 9.83
CA SER A 75 7.73 16.80 9.90
C SER A 75 6.24 16.82 9.56
N THR A 76 5.91 16.95 8.28
CA THR A 76 4.56 16.76 7.76
C THR A 76 4.17 15.30 8.02
N ALA A 77 2.98 15.07 8.57
CA ALA A 77 2.56 13.73 8.92
C ALA A 77 2.51 12.84 7.66
N PRO A 78 2.85 11.54 7.73
CA PRO A 78 2.83 10.65 6.57
C PRO A 78 1.52 10.67 5.79
N LYS A 79 0.38 10.74 6.49
CA LYS A 79 -0.94 10.85 5.87
C LYS A 79 -1.08 12.13 5.04
N ASP A 80 -0.57 13.25 5.53
CA ASP A 80 -0.62 14.54 4.84
C ASP A 80 0.21 14.52 3.55
N LEU A 81 1.38 13.88 3.58
CA LEU A 81 2.21 13.68 2.37
C LEU A 81 1.49 12.84 1.31
N LEU A 82 0.78 11.78 1.72
CA LEU A 82 0.06 10.91 0.79
C LEU A 82 -1.08 11.65 0.06
N VAL A 83 -1.79 12.54 0.76
CA VAL A 83 -2.97 13.25 0.22
C VAL A 83 -2.65 14.60 -0.43
N ALA A 84 -1.42 15.10 -0.25
CA ALA A 84 -1.01 16.40 -0.79
C ALA A 84 -0.96 16.42 -2.32
N GLN A 85 -0.83 15.27 -2.98
CA GLN A 85 -0.56 15.20 -4.41
C GLN A 85 -1.07 13.92 -5.07
N LYS A 86 -1.16 13.97 -6.40
CA LYS A 86 -1.34 12.79 -7.24
C LYS A 86 0.01 12.13 -7.50
N TRP A 87 0.07 10.83 -7.28
CA TRP A 87 1.26 10.00 -7.46
C TRP A 87 1.24 9.33 -8.82
N VAL A 88 2.28 9.53 -9.62
CA VAL A 88 2.47 8.87 -10.92
C VAL A 88 3.65 7.91 -10.84
N TYR A 89 3.57 6.80 -11.56
CA TYR A 89 4.63 5.79 -11.54
C TYR A 89 5.86 6.27 -12.31
N ASP A 90 7.03 6.22 -11.66
CA ASP A 90 8.31 6.36 -12.35
C ASP A 90 8.67 5.01 -12.98
N VAL A 91 8.15 4.76 -14.18
CA VAL A 91 8.27 3.46 -14.86
C VAL A 91 9.72 3.05 -15.06
N GLU A 92 10.61 4.02 -15.32
CA GLU A 92 12.02 3.71 -15.50
C GLU A 92 12.68 3.29 -14.19
N ALA A 93 12.40 4.00 -13.10
CA ALA A 93 12.89 3.61 -11.78
C ALA A 93 12.29 2.25 -11.34
N VAL A 94 11.01 2.01 -11.59
CA VAL A 94 10.35 0.73 -11.33
C VAL A 94 11.00 -0.40 -12.11
N MET A 95 11.27 -0.22 -13.40
CA MET A 95 11.93 -1.25 -14.20
C MET A 95 13.32 -1.58 -13.65
N LYS A 96 14.12 -0.56 -13.32
CA LYS A 96 15.46 -0.76 -12.73
C LYS A 96 15.41 -1.40 -11.35
N ALA A 97 14.36 -1.16 -10.56
CA ALA A 97 14.21 -1.71 -9.23
C ALA A 97 13.80 -3.20 -9.23
N ASN A 98 13.09 -3.66 -10.28
CA ASN A 98 12.52 -5.01 -10.31
C ASN A 98 13.18 -5.95 -11.34
N PHE A 99 13.96 -5.40 -12.27
CA PHE A 99 14.62 -6.18 -13.32
C PHE A 99 16.10 -5.81 -13.37
N SER A 100 16.96 -6.82 -13.51
CA SER A 100 18.35 -6.60 -13.85
C SER A 100 18.48 -6.09 -15.29
N GLU A 101 19.61 -5.46 -15.61
CA GLU A 101 19.91 -5.02 -16.97
C GLU A 101 19.89 -6.20 -17.98
N GLU A 102 20.36 -7.37 -17.55
CA GLU A 102 20.28 -8.61 -18.34
C GLU A 102 18.84 -9.07 -18.58
N GLN A 103 17.94 -8.90 -17.62
CA GLN A 103 16.51 -9.22 -17.81
C GLN A 103 15.85 -8.20 -18.74
N LEU A 104 16.17 -6.91 -18.60
CA LEU A 104 15.64 -5.86 -19.46
C LEU A 104 16.09 -6.03 -20.91
N SER A 105 17.35 -6.42 -21.15
CA SER A 105 17.84 -6.67 -22.51
C SER A 105 17.16 -7.88 -23.18
N LYS A 106 16.75 -8.88 -22.39
CA LYS A 106 15.99 -10.05 -22.86
C LYS A 106 14.53 -9.75 -23.20
N LEU A 107 13.93 -8.68 -22.65
CA LEU A 107 12.55 -8.30 -22.96
C LEU A 107 12.40 -7.75 -24.39
N GLY A 108 13.48 -7.26 -24.99
CA GLY A 108 13.46 -6.60 -26.29
C GLY A 108 12.92 -5.16 -26.22
N GLU A 109 13.34 -4.32 -27.17
CA GLU A 109 13.04 -2.88 -27.17
C GLU A 109 11.53 -2.58 -27.22
N GLU A 110 10.77 -3.37 -27.99
CA GLU A 110 9.32 -3.16 -28.13
C GLU A 110 8.57 -3.44 -26.82
N ALA A 111 8.96 -4.47 -26.07
CA ALA A 111 8.36 -4.76 -24.78
C ALA A 111 8.67 -3.66 -23.76
N VAL A 112 9.92 -3.20 -23.69
CA VAL A 112 10.33 -2.09 -22.81
C VAL A 112 9.56 -0.81 -23.18
N LYS A 113 9.43 -0.51 -24.48
CA LYS A 113 8.65 0.63 -24.97
C LYS A 113 7.18 0.52 -24.56
N ASN A 114 6.58 -0.66 -24.71
CA ASN A 114 5.20 -0.92 -24.32
C ASN A 114 4.99 -0.80 -22.80
N MET A 115 5.94 -1.27 -21.99
CA MET A 115 5.92 -1.09 -20.53
C MET A 115 6.00 0.39 -20.14
N LYS A 116 6.87 1.17 -20.79
CA LYS A 116 6.95 2.63 -20.57
C LYS A 116 5.63 3.32 -20.93
N ALA A 117 5.02 2.95 -22.05
CA ALA A 117 3.78 3.56 -22.51
C ALA A 117 2.56 3.20 -21.64
N SER A 118 2.47 1.96 -21.14
CA SER A 118 1.38 1.56 -20.24
C SER A 118 1.57 2.14 -18.83
N GLY A 119 2.77 2.01 -18.25
CA GLY A 119 3.07 2.49 -16.91
C GLY A 119 3.00 4.02 -16.78
N GLY A 120 3.34 4.76 -17.83
CA GLY A 120 3.35 6.23 -17.80
C GLY A 120 1.95 6.87 -17.68
N ARG A 121 0.89 6.06 -17.83
CA ARG A 121 -0.51 6.49 -17.65
C ARG A 121 -1.06 6.14 -16.26
N MET A 122 -0.35 5.31 -15.51
CA MET A 122 -0.79 4.87 -14.20
C MET A 122 -0.58 5.98 -13.18
N PHE A 123 -1.58 6.19 -12.35
CA PHE A 123 -1.50 7.10 -11.22
C PHE A 123 -2.35 6.60 -10.06
N MET A 124 -2.11 7.19 -8.89
CA MET A 124 -2.90 7.00 -7.69
C MET A 124 -3.05 8.34 -6.97
N HIS A 125 -4.25 8.65 -6.50
CA HIS A 125 -4.56 9.86 -5.76
C HIS A 125 -5.33 9.51 -4.51
N PHE A 126 -4.68 9.68 -3.36
CA PHE A 126 -5.27 9.49 -2.04
C PHE A 126 -5.97 10.78 -1.61
N LYS A 127 -7.20 10.67 -1.11
CA LYS A 127 -7.94 11.81 -0.58
C LYS A 127 -8.00 11.75 0.94
N ALA A 128 -8.10 12.93 1.56
CA ALA A 128 -8.15 13.08 3.03
C ALA A 128 -9.35 12.37 3.68
N ASP A 129 -10.44 12.18 2.93
CA ASP A 129 -11.66 11.48 3.36
C ASP A 129 -11.52 9.95 3.43
N GLY A 130 -10.34 9.40 3.11
CA GLY A 130 -10.10 7.96 3.10
C GLY A 130 -10.54 7.27 1.80
N THR A 131 -10.85 8.02 0.74
CA THR A 131 -11.08 7.46 -0.60
C THR A 131 -9.86 7.65 -1.50
N TYR A 132 -9.74 6.82 -2.53
CA TYR A 132 -8.70 6.97 -3.56
C TYR A 132 -9.27 6.79 -4.96
N THR A 133 -8.56 7.36 -5.94
CA THR A 133 -8.77 7.11 -7.37
C THR A 133 -7.45 6.73 -8.02
N ALA A 134 -7.47 5.79 -8.95
CA ALA A 134 -6.28 5.34 -9.66
C ALA A 134 -6.61 5.00 -11.12
N VAL A 135 -5.57 4.88 -11.94
CA VAL A 135 -5.66 4.28 -13.28
C VAL A 135 -4.68 3.13 -13.35
N ASP A 136 -5.18 1.96 -13.77
CA ASP A 136 -4.36 0.77 -13.93
C ASP A 136 -3.57 0.73 -15.25
N ASN A 137 -2.81 -0.33 -15.45
CA ASN A 137 -2.01 -0.55 -16.66
C ASN A 137 -2.84 -0.73 -17.94
N ALA A 138 -4.13 -1.10 -17.81
CA ALA A 138 -5.07 -1.19 -18.92
C ALA A 138 -5.75 0.15 -19.23
N GLY A 139 -5.51 1.19 -18.42
CA GLY A 139 -6.17 2.48 -18.54
C GLY A 139 -7.58 2.52 -17.94
N LYS A 140 -7.95 1.52 -17.11
CA LYS A 140 -9.23 1.50 -16.40
C LYS A 140 -9.13 2.38 -15.16
N ASP A 141 -10.15 3.20 -14.96
CA ASP A 141 -10.34 3.94 -13.71
C ASP A 141 -10.70 2.98 -12.57
N ILE A 142 -10.01 3.15 -11.46
CA ILE A 142 -10.20 2.43 -10.20
C ILE A 142 -10.58 3.44 -9.12
N LYS A 143 -11.52 3.06 -8.27
CA LYS A 143 -11.93 3.81 -7.09
C LYS A 143 -12.03 2.88 -5.90
N GLY A 144 -11.87 3.42 -4.71
CA GLY A 144 -11.98 2.64 -3.49
C GLY A 144 -11.71 3.43 -2.24
N THR A 145 -11.53 2.72 -1.14
CA THR A 145 -11.12 3.28 0.15
C THR A 145 -9.67 2.95 0.45
N TRP A 146 -9.04 3.77 1.28
CA TRP A 146 -7.70 3.53 1.77
C TRP A 146 -7.56 3.93 3.23
N THR A 147 -6.63 3.28 3.92
CA THR A 147 -6.18 3.63 5.25
C THR A 147 -4.66 3.51 5.34
N LEU A 148 -4.09 4.23 6.31
CA LEU A 148 -2.69 4.08 6.69
C LEU A 148 -2.66 3.30 8.00
N SER A 149 -1.79 2.30 8.10
CA SER A 149 -1.60 1.55 9.35
C SER A 149 -1.14 2.48 10.48
N GLU A 150 -1.43 2.11 11.73
CA GLU A 150 -1.10 2.92 12.91
C GLU A 150 0.40 3.23 13.04
N ASP A 151 1.25 2.31 12.57
CA ASP A 151 2.70 2.48 12.54
C ASP A 151 3.21 3.32 11.35
N ASN A 152 2.31 3.80 10.49
CA ASN A 152 2.57 4.53 9.26
C ASN A 152 3.43 3.78 8.22
N LYS A 153 3.52 2.45 8.30
CA LYS A 153 4.38 1.64 7.40
C LYS A 153 3.62 0.94 6.28
N SER A 154 2.28 0.93 6.29
CA SER A 154 1.50 0.22 5.28
C SER A 154 0.29 1.01 4.83
N ILE A 155 0.07 1.05 3.51
CA ILE A 155 -1.17 1.56 2.92
C ILE A 155 -2.05 0.35 2.65
N ILE A 156 -3.26 0.39 3.16
CA ILE A 156 -4.30 -0.62 2.93
C ILE A 156 -5.33 0.01 2.01
N THR A 157 -5.72 -0.71 0.96
CA THR A 157 -6.65 -0.25 -0.07
C THR A 157 -7.74 -1.29 -0.29
N LYS A 158 -8.95 -0.86 -0.57
CA LYS A 158 -10.07 -1.72 -0.97
C LYS A 158 -10.76 -1.13 -2.18
N GLU A 159 -10.68 -1.82 -3.32
CA GLU A 159 -11.36 -1.40 -4.55
C GLU A 159 -12.88 -1.54 -4.38
N GLU A 160 -13.62 -0.59 -4.94
CA GLU A 160 -15.08 -0.64 -4.94
C GLU A 160 -15.57 -1.86 -5.73
N GLY A 161 -16.37 -2.71 -5.10
CA GLY A 161 -16.87 -3.96 -5.70
C GLY A 161 -15.92 -5.15 -5.55
N ASP A 162 -14.78 -5.00 -4.88
CA ASP A 162 -13.95 -6.12 -4.42
C ASP A 162 -14.06 -6.27 -2.89
N ASP A 163 -14.19 -7.50 -2.43
CA ASP A 163 -14.22 -7.83 -1.01
C ASP A 163 -12.82 -7.94 -0.40
N LYS A 164 -11.78 -8.01 -1.25
CA LYS A 164 -10.40 -8.16 -0.82
C LYS A 164 -9.72 -6.82 -0.61
N GLU A 165 -8.94 -6.76 0.47
CA GLU A 165 -8.03 -5.65 0.72
C GLU A 165 -6.67 -5.93 0.07
N GLY A 166 -6.09 -4.89 -0.52
CA GLY A 166 -4.70 -4.85 -0.96
C GLY A 166 -3.86 -4.07 0.05
N ALA A 167 -2.79 -4.67 0.54
CA ALA A 167 -1.80 -4.00 1.40
C ALA A 167 -0.48 -3.79 0.65
N VAL A 168 0.15 -2.64 0.87
CA VAL A 168 1.50 -2.33 0.39
C VAL A 168 2.33 -1.73 1.52
N THR A 169 3.60 -2.12 1.62
CA THR A 169 4.53 -1.59 2.63
C THR A 169 5.22 -0.34 2.09
N ILE A 170 5.21 0.74 2.86
CA ILE A 170 5.96 1.97 2.58
C ILE A 170 7.43 1.73 2.93
N LYS A 171 8.31 1.93 1.96
CA LYS A 171 9.77 1.88 2.12
C LYS A 171 10.36 3.28 2.26
N GLU A 172 9.83 4.25 1.52
CA GLU A 172 10.20 5.66 1.57
C GLU A 172 8.97 6.51 1.27
N LEU A 173 8.79 7.60 2.01
CA LEU A 173 7.73 8.57 1.76
C LEU A 173 8.27 9.98 2.08
N SER A 174 8.25 10.84 1.07
CA SER A 174 8.62 12.25 1.15
C SER A 174 7.72 13.06 0.22
N ALA A 175 7.86 14.39 0.20
CA ALA A 175 7.15 15.22 -0.77
C ALA A 175 7.54 14.89 -2.22
N GLU A 176 8.74 14.38 -2.46
CA GLU A 176 9.26 14.12 -3.81
C GLU A 176 9.02 12.69 -4.30
N LYS A 177 8.80 11.75 -3.37
CA LYS A 177 8.80 10.33 -3.72
C LYS A 177 7.99 9.48 -2.76
N LEU A 178 7.34 8.48 -3.33
CA LEU A 178 6.73 7.36 -2.62
C LEU A 178 7.29 6.05 -3.17
N ILE A 179 8.01 5.32 -2.33
CA ILE A 179 8.47 3.96 -2.63
C ILE A 179 7.66 2.99 -1.79
N ILE A 180 6.95 2.08 -2.44
CA ILE A 180 6.19 1.03 -1.78
C ILE A 180 6.63 -0.34 -2.28
N SER A 181 6.38 -1.39 -1.51
CA SER A 181 6.54 -2.77 -1.95
C SER A 181 5.30 -3.61 -1.70
N ARG A 182 5.15 -4.66 -2.52
CA ARG A 182 4.12 -5.69 -2.38
C ARG A 182 4.74 -7.06 -2.60
N LYS A 183 4.34 -8.04 -1.79
CA LYS A 183 4.68 -9.44 -2.05
C LYS A 183 3.73 -10.02 -3.10
N ASP A 184 4.30 -10.63 -4.13
CA ASP A 184 3.61 -11.45 -5.11
C ASP A 184 4.20 -12.87 -5.05
N GLY A 185 3.58 -13.71 -4.23
CA GLY A 185 4.14 -15.00 -3.84
C GLY A 185 5.48 -14.85 -3.10
N GLU A 186 6.54 -15.43 -3.65
CA GLU A 186 7.90 -15.35 -3.11
C GLU A 186 8.66 -14.08 -3.53
N LYS A 187 8.14 -13.33 -4.52
CA LYS A 187 8.80 -12.14 -5.04
C LYS A 187 8.30 -10.90 -4.33
N GLU A 188 9.20 -9.98 -4.01
CA GLU A 188 8.86 -8.62 -3.60
C GLU A 188 8.97 -7.71 -4.82
N MET A 189 7.88 -7.01 -5.14
CA MET A 189 7.83 -6.00 -6.20
C MET A 189 7.89 -4.62 -5.58
N THR A 190 8.82 -3.78 -6.04
CA THR A 190 8.96 -2.39 -5.62
C THR A 190 8.30 -1.45 -6.63
N MET A 191 7.42 -0.58 -6.16
CA MET A 191 6.83 0.48 -6.97
C MET A 191 7.39 1.82 -6.51
N ILE A 192 7.77 2.66 -7.46
CA ILE A 192 8.32 3.99 -7.23
C ILE A 192 7.39 4.97 -7.91
N MET A 193 6.93 5.94 -7.13
CA MET A 193 6.02 6.97 -7.57
C MET A 193 6.58 8.35 -7.20
N VAL A 194 6.25 9.33 -8.03
CA VAL A 194 6.64 10.73 -7.87
C VAL A 194 5.39 11.61 -8.02
N PRO A 195 5.37 12.85 -7.51
CA PRO A 195 4.27 13.77 -7.76
C PRO A 195 4.03 13.98 -9.25
N GLU A 196 2.77 14.10 -9.65
CA GLU A 196 2.41 14.53 -11.00
C GLU A 196 3.05 15.89 -11.31
N GLY A 197 3.63 16.00 -12.51
CA GLY A 197 4.31 17.22 -12.97
C GLY A 197 5.75 17.35 -12.48
N SER A 198 6.24 16.45 -11.63
CA SER A 198 7.67 16.36 -11.34
C SER A 198 8.43 15.85 -12.58
N THR A 199 9.51 16.53 -12.93
CA THR A 199 10.45 16.01 -13.93
C THR A 199 11.19 14.82 -13.30
N PRO A 200 11.36 13.69 -14.01
CA PRO A 200 12.08 12.54 -13.47
C PRO A 200 13.48 12.99 -13.04
N THR A 201 13.74 12.95 -11.74
CA THR A 201 15.02 13.34 -11.17
C THR A 201 16.07 12.35 -11.64
N LYS A 202 16.83 12.74 -12.67
CA LYS A 202 18.07 12.08 -13.07
C LYS A 202 19.01 12.15 -11.86
N LYS A 203 19.00 11.10 -11.01
CA LYS A 203 19.97 10.96 -9.92
C LYS A 203 21.36 10.98 -10.55
N GLU A 204 22.04 12.10 -10.44
CA GLU A 204 23.45 12.26 -10.74
C GLU A 204 24.22 11.45 -9.70
N SER A 205 24.55 10.22 -10.06
CA SER A 205 25.56 9.44 -9.35
C SER A 205 26.88 10.18 -9.51
N THR A 206 27.24 10.98 -8.51
CA THR A 206 28.60 11.51 -8.38
C THR A 206 29.54 10.30 -8.26
N PRO A 207 30.48 10.09 -9.19
CA PRO A 207 31.48 9.04 -9.03
C PRO A 207 32.40 9.45 -7.88
N GLU A 208 32.38 8.66 -6.82
CA GLU A 208 33.36 8.70 -5.75
C GLU A 208 34.75 8.48 -6.36
N LYS A 209 35.50 9.58 -6.47
CA LYS A 209 36.85 9.60 -7.04
C LYS A 209 37.77 8.86 -6.06
N SER A 210 38.06 7.59 -6.35
CA SER A 210 39.12 6.83 -5.71
C SER A 210 40.46 7.53 -5.98
N ASN A 211 41.04 8.13 -4.95
CA ASN A 211 42.43 8.59 -4.98
C ASN A 211 43.34 7.36 -4.96
N GLU A 212 43.93 7.06 -6.12
CA GLU A 212 45.12 6.24 -6.27
C GLU A 212 46.33 7.15 -5.98
N THR A 213 46.83 7.14 -4.75
CA THR A 213 48.14 7.73 -4.43
C THR A 213 49.19 6.65 -4.55
N GLY A 214 49.69 6.45 -5.77
CA GLY A 214 51.00 5.87 -6.00
C GLY A 214 52.03 6.99 -6.08
N GLU A 215 52.94 7.09 -5.12
CA GLU A 215 54.18 7.84 -5.31
C GLU A 215 55.37 7.09 -4.71
N LYS A 216 56.20 6.60 -5.65
CA LYS A 216 57.65 6.37 -5.68
C LYS A 216 58.37 5.67 -4.54
#